data_AF-A0A522MBZ0-F1
#
_entry.id   AF-A0A522MBZ0-F1
#
_cell.length_a   1.000
_cell.length_b   1.000
_cell.length_c   1.000
_cell.angle_alpha   90.00
_cell.angle_beta   90.00
_cell.angle_gamma   90.00
#
_symmetry.space_group_name_H-M   'P 1'
#
loop_
_entity.id
_entity.type
_entity.pdbx_description
1 polymer ?
#
loop_
_entity_poly.entity_id
_entity_poly.type
_entity_poly.pdbx_seq_one_letter_code
_entity_poly.pdbx_strand_id
1 'polypeptide(L)'
;MTESRRRTRSRPRLSLPPPVGYPPTFLGGQTVRTVARVRSRGVGYHCVVCVKQVPDTKGITGEAMKDDGTVNRAALPAIFNPEDLNALETALAVRDGHGGTVTVVTMGLPKASDVLRESLFRGADRAVLLTDRRAAGSDTLATSYILACAIRRLDADIVLCGRQAIDGDTAQVGPQLAEKLSFTLVTYLEQLLELRGRTLRARRNLGHGWEIVETQLPVLATVLDTANTPRPPAARRVMKFKKARCRSEVEQAVGRELAAAGDEEKAAEAARRCDALAQRGLLIEQWNLDDVGADLAWCGFKGSPTKVHRVQSIVLAGGAYREYPPTDPGVAQLVRELIEDHTIG
;
A
#
# COMPACT_ATOMS: atom_id res chain seq x y z
N MET A 1 47.19 -42.39 28.11
CA MET A 1 47.24 -41.60 26.86
C MET A 1 46.15 -42.15 25.96
N THR A 2 45.07 -41.48 25.55
CA THR A 2 44.57 -40.10 25.76
C THR A 2 43.12 -40.14 25.30
N GLU A 3 42.16 -39.78 26.15
CA GLU A 3 40.73 -39.66 25.78
C GLU A 3 40.51 -38.46 24.85
N SER A 4 39.91 -38.71 23.68
CA SER A 4 39.49 -37.68 22.73
C SER A 4 38.16 -37.06 23.18
N ARG A 5 38.23 -35.93 23.89
CA ARG A 5 37.06 -35.10 24.23
C ARG A 5 36.55 -34.38 22.98
N ARG A 6 35.41 -34.81 22.43
CA ARG A 6 34.63 -34.01 21.47
C ARG A 6 34.12 -32.74 22.17
N ARG A 7 34.75 -31.60 21.90
CA ARG A 7 34.22 -30.27 22.26
C ARG A 7 33.05 -29.94 21.32
N THR A 8 31.82 -30.08 21.81
CA THR A 8 30.65 -29.43 21.22
C THR A 8 30.80 -27.91 21.37
N ARG A 9 31.12 -27.21 20.27
CA ARG A 9 31.00 -25.74 20.23
C ARG A 9 29.51 -25.38 20.35
N SER A 10 29.10 -24.84 21.49
CA SER A 10 27.80 -24.23 21.63
C SER A 10 27.72 -23.03 20.67
N ARG A 11 26.72 -23.03 19.78
CA ARG A 11 26.39 -21.82 19.02
C ARG A 11 26.00 -20.74 20.03
N PRO A 12 26.49 -19.49 19.90
CA PRO A 12 26.03 -18.41 20.76
C PRO A 12 24.52 -18.27 20.58
N ARG A 13 23.77 -18.36 21.69
CA ARG A 13 22.36 -18.00 21.70
C ARG A 13 22.30 -16.52 21.31
N LEU A 14 21.81 -16.22 20.10
CA LEU A 14 21.36 -14.88 19.77
C LEU A 14 20.31 -14.51 20.82
N SER A 15 20.66 -13.61 21.73
CA SER A 15 19.69 -12.99 22.62
C SER A 15 18.67 -12.29 21.73
N LEU A 16 17.45 -12.81 21.70
CA LEU A 16 16.34 -12.08 21.12
C LEU A 16 16.31 -10.70 21.80
N PRO A 17 16.22 -9.59 21.06
CA PRO A 17 15.98 -8.30 21.67
C PRO A 17 14.73 -8.40 22.55
N PRO A 18 14.65 -7.65 23.67
CA PRO A 18 13.44 -7.60 24.47
C PRO A 18 12.26 -7.26 23.55
N PRO A 19 11.05 -7.79 23.82
CA PRO A 19 9.88 -7.46 23.02
C PRO A 19 9.80 -5.93 22.95
N VAL A 20 9.85 -5.39 21.73
CA VAL A 20 9.50 -3.99 21.49
C VAL A 20 8.08 -3.88 22.02
N GLY A 21 7.91 -3.19 23.15
CA GLY A 21 6.60 -3.04 23.78
C GLY A 21 5.63 -2.63 22.69
N TYR A 22 4.50 -3.34 22.55
CA TYR A 22 3.48 -2.99 21.58
C TYR A 22 3.19 -1.49 21.68
N PRO A 23 2.83 -0.81 20.57
CA PRO A 23 2.27 0.53 20.69
C PRO A 23 1.20 0.43 21.76
N PRO A 24 1.14 1.39 22.70
CA PRO A 24 0.12 1.33 23.73
C PRO A 24 -1.18 1.01 22.99
N THR A 25 -1.75 -0.15 23.26
CA THR A 25 -3.19 -0.24 23.18
C THR A 25 -3.60 0.96 24.01
N PHE A 26 -4.25 1.93 23.38
CA PHE A 26 -4.84 3.07 24.08
C PHE A 26 -6.01 2.52 24.93
N LEU A 27 -5.66 1.66 25.89
CA LEU A 27 -6.44 1.10 26.97
C LEU A 27 -5.93 1.69 28.30
N GLY A 28 -5.08 2.72 28.25
CA GLY A 28 -4.64 3.52 29.39
C GLY A 28 -5.52 4.76 29.58
N GLY A 29 -6.51 4.66 30.47
CA GLY A 29 -6.92 5.79 31.32
C GLY A 29 -7.92 6.81 30.79
N GLN A 30 -8.23 6.87 29.50
CA GLN A 30 -9.53 7.40 29.06
C GLN A 30 -10.38 6.22 28.67
N THR A 31 -11.50 6.05 29.37
CA THR A 31 -12.61 5.25 28.87
C THR A 31 -13.03 5.90 27.54
N VAL A 32 -12.37 5.54 26.44
CA VAL A 32 -13.01 5.58 25.14
C VAL A 32 -14.08 4.51 25.28
N ARG A 33 -15.21 4.91 25.86
CA ARG A 33 -16.45 4.25 25.54
C ARG A 33 -16.44 4.28 24.02
N THR A 34 -16.20 3.13 23.40
CA THR A 34 -16.73 2.84 22.08
C THR A 34 -18.23 2.91 22.25
N VAL A 35 -18.75 4.12 22.42
CA VAL A 35 -20.11 4.43 22.03
C VAL A 35 -20.01 4.17 20.55
N ALA A 36 -20.42 2.97 20.13
CA ALA A 36 -20.89 2.75 18.79
C ALA A 36 -21.85 3.91 18.55
N ARG A 37 -21.34 4.98 17.93
CA ARG A 37 -22.14 6.13 17.57
C ARG A 37 -22.98 5.55 16.45
N VAL A 38 -24.15 5.01 16.83
CA VAL A 38 -25.22 4.67 15.91
C VAL A 38 -25.65 5.99 15.32
N ARG A 39 -24.91 6.46 14.31
CA ARG A 39 -25.34 7.57 13.51
C ARG A 39 -26.37 7.01 12.54
N SER A 40 -27.57 7.54 12.59
CA SER A 40 -28.46 7.58 11.43
C SER A 40 -27.83 8.54 10.41
N ARG A 41 -26.73 8.14 9.77
CA ARG A 41 -26.22 8.84 8.58
C ARG A 41 -27.10 8.43 7.40
N GLY A 42 -27.42 9.41 6.55
CA GLY A 42 -28.17 9.21 5.31
C GLY A 42 -27.48 8.23 4.36
N VAL A 43 -28.19 7.96 3.27
CA VAL A 43 -28.18 6.81 2.35
C VAL A 43 -26.85 6.51 1.61
N GLY A 44 -25.70 6.37 2.29
CA GLY A 44 -24.44 5.97 1.62
C GLY A 44 -23.26 5.65 2.53
N TYR A 45 -22.20 5.08 1.97
CA TYR A 45 -21.01 4.61 2.70
C TYR A 45 -19.79 5.50 2.41
N HIS A 46 -19.01 5.82 3.45
CA HIS A 46 -17.70 6.44 3.25
C HIS A 46 -16.61 5.36 3.12
N CYS A 47 -16.11 5.20 1.90
CA CYS A 47 -14.98 4.32 1.62
C CYS A 47 -13.66 5.09 1.65
N VAL A 48 -12.66 4.58 2.35
CA VAL A 48 -11.28 5.03 2.28
C VAL A 48 -10.42 3.97 1.61
N VAL A 49 -9.67 4.36 0.57
CA VAL A 49 -8.79 3.44 -0.16
C VAL A 49 -7.35 3.81 0.07
N CYS A 50 -6.56 2.89 0.62
CA CYS A 50 -5.10 3.03 0.67
C CYS A 50 -4.50 2.58 -0.65
N VAL A 51 -3.74 3.47 -1.28
CA VAL A 51 -3.05 3.18 -2.55
C VAL A 51 -1.57 3.47 -2.41
N LYS A 52 -0.74 2.74 -3.15
CA LYS A 52 0.71 2.90 -3.15
C LYS A 52 1.24 3.06 -4.57
N GLN A 53 2.15 4.01 -4.74
CA GLN A 53 3.01 4.09 -5.90
C GLN A 53 4.19 3.14 -5.71
N VAL A 54 4.44 2.30 -6.70
CA VAL A 54 5.48 1.25 -6.67
C VAL A 54 6.29 1.29 -7.97
N PRO A 55 7.58 0.92 -7.96
CA PRO A 55 8.29 0.66 -9.21
C PRO A 55 7.64 -0.53 -9.96
N ASP A 56 7.60 -0.47 -11.28
CA ASP A 56 7.10 -1.57 -12.11
C ASP A 56 8.07 -2.75 -12.11
N THR A 57 7.92 -3.64 -11.13
CA THR A 57 8.75 -4.84 -10.97
C THR A 57 8.35 -5.98 -11.91
N LYS A 58 7.22 -5.87 -12.64
CA LYS A 58 6.78 -6.88 -13.63
C LYS A 58 7.26 -6.52 -15.04
N GLY A 59 7.38 -5.24 -15.37
CA GLY A 59 7.84 -4.73 -16.66
C GLY A 59 9.36 -4.53 -16.77
N ILE A 60 10.18 -5.46 -16.24
CA ILE A 60 11.64 -5.36 -16.34
C ILE A 60 12.05 -5.61 -17.80
N THR A 61 12.31 -4.55 -18.55
CA THR A 61 12.89 -4.61 -19.89
C THR A 61 14.41 -4.73 -19.82
N GLY A 62 15.07 -5.14 -20.91
CA GLY A 62 16.53 -5.19 -20.99
C GLY A 62 17.22 -3.87 -20.68
N GLU A 63 16.54 -2.73 -20.86
CA GLU A 63 17.02 -1.38 -20.54
C GLU A 63 17.13 -1.11 -19.03
N ALA A 64 16.43 -1.88 -18.20
CA ALA A 64 16.51 -1.80 -16.73
C ALA A 64 17.62 -2.68 -16.14
N MET A 65 18.37 -3.41 -16.97
CA MET A 65 19.51 -4.22 -16.56
C MET A 65 20.79 -3.36 -16.59
N LYS A 66 21.57 -3.41 -15.52
CA LYS A 66 22.93 -2.88 -15.51
C LYS A 66 23.88 -3.83 -16.23
N ASP A 67 25.06 -3.32 -16.57
CA ASP A 67 26.14 -4.09 -17.20
C ASP A 67 26.56 -5.34 -16.37
N ASP A 68 26.32 -5.32 -15.06
CA ASP A 68 26.59 -6.43 -14.14
C ASP A 68 25.45 -7.47 -14.05
N GLY A 69 24.40 -7.34 -14.88
CA GLY A 69 23.23 -8.22 -14.90
C GLY A 69 22.26 -8.00 -13.74
N THR A 70 22.44 -6.95 -12.92
CA THR A 70 21.50 -6.58 -11.86
C THR A 70 20.45 -5.58 -12.36
N VAL A 71 19.24 -5.64 -11.80
CA VAL A 71 18.16 -4.71 -12.16
C VAL A 71 18.38 -3.35 -11.47
N ASN A 72 18.41 -2.27 -12.25
CA ASN A 72 18.36 -0.91 -11.74
C ASN A 72 16.91 -0.53 -11.39
N ARG A 73 16.48 -0.91 -10.17
CA ARG A 73 15.13 -0.59 -9.67
C ARG A 73 14.80 0.91 -9.65
N ALA A 74 15.80 1.78 -9.54
CA ALA A 74 15.60 3.23 -9.55
C ALA A 74 15.26 3.79 -10.94
N ALA A 75 15.54 3.03 -12.00
CA ALA A 75 15.19 3.38 -13.38
C ALA A 75 13.81 2.87 -13.80
N LEU A 76 13.17 2.00 -13.00
CA LEU A 76 11.85 1.48 -13.32
C LEU A 76 10.79 2.59 -13.24
N PRO A 77 9.83 2.63 -14.18
CA PRO A 77 8.74 3.58 -14.11
C PRO A 77 7.93 3.32 -12.83
N ALA A 78 7.53 4.41 -12.17
CA ALA A 78 6.66 4.33 -11.00
C ALA A 78 5.21 4.19 -11.47
N ILE A 79 4.54 3.13 -11.02
CA ILE A 79 3.16 2.79 -11.39
C ILE A 79 2.25 2.76 -10.17
N PHE A 80 0.94 2.75 -10.45
CA PHE A 80 -0.09 2.43 -9.47
C PHE A 80 0.01 0.93 -9.14
N ASN A 81 0.12 0.57 -7.86
CA ASN A 81 0.12 -0.84 -7.47
C ASN A 81 -1.13 -1.57 -8.02
N PRO A 82 -0.99 -2.68 -8.77
CA PRO A 82 -2.11 -3.30 -9.48
C PRO A 82 -3.30 -3.66 -8.57
N GLU A 83 -3.06 -4.36 -7.46
CA GLU A 83 -4.14 -4.77 -6.55
C GLU A 83 -4.82 -3.56 -5.85
N ASP A 84 -4.13 -2.42 -5.73
CA ASP A 84 -4.74 -1.20 -5.20
C ASP A 84 -5.73 -0.57 -6.19
N LEU A 85 -5.58 -0.80 -7.50
CA LEU A 85 -6.59 -0.42 -8.50
C LEU A 85 -7.88 -1.24 -8.31
N ASN A 86 -7.77 -2.53 -7.98
CA ASN A 86 -8.93 -3.37 -7.67
C ASN A 86 -9.61 -2.93 -6.37
N ALA A 87 -8.83 -2.49 -5.38
CA ALA A 87 -9.36 -1.90 -4.16
C ALA A 87 -10.13 -0.60 -4.44
N LEU A 88 -9.58 0.27 -5.31
CA LEU A 88 -10.28 1.48 -5.76
C LEU A 88 -11.57 1.15 -6.51
N GLU A 89 -11.55 0.20 -7.44
CA GLU A 89 -12.75 -0.21 -8.17
C GLU A 89 -13.83 -0.75 -7.23
N THR A 90 -13.46 -1.55 -6.23
CA THR A 90 -14.40 -2.05 -5.22
C THR A 90 -15.07 -0.90 -4.48
N ALA A 91 -14.31 0.13 -4.08
CA ALA A 91 -14.84 1.31 -3.42
C ALA A 91 -15.79 2.11 -4.32
N LEU A 92 -15.43 2.27 -5.59
CA LEU A 92 -16.26 2.96 -6.58
C LEU A 92 -17.56 2.19 -6.84
N ALA A 93 -17.51 0.87 -6.93
CA ALA A 93 -18.70 0.04 -7.07
C ALA A 93 -19.63 0.14 -5.85
N VAL A 94 -19.07 0.17 -4.63
CA VAL A 94 -19.86 0.44 -3.41
C VAL A 94 -20.56 1.79 -3.51
N ARG A 95 -19.83 2.86 -3.85
CA ARG A 95 -20.42 4.19 -3.96
C ARG A 95 -21.47 4.27 -5.07
N ASP A 96 -21.22 3.66 -6.22
CA ASP A 96 -22.14 3.70 -7.36
C ASP A 96 -23.44 2.91 -7.07
N GLY A 97 -23.35 1.79 -6.32
CA GLY A 97 -24.50 0.97 -5.95
C GLY A 97 -25.27 1.44 -4.71
N HIS A 98 -24.59 2.12 -3.78
CA HIS A 98 -25.16 2.44 -2.46
C HIS A 98 -25.08 3.92 -2.08
N GLY A 99 -24.48 4.78 -2.90
CA GLY A 99 -24.21 6.17 -2.55
C GLY A 99 -23.02 6.34 -1.59
N GLY A 100 -22.74 7.59 -1.22
CA GLY A 100 -21.63 7.94 -0.33
C GLY A 100 -20.44 8.55 -1.06
N THR A 101 -19.22 8.33 -0.56
CA THR A 101 -18.00 8.98 -1.07
C THR A 101 -16.78 8.05 -1.02
N VAL A 102 -15.84 8.25 -1.94
CA VAL A 102 -14.55 7.55 -1.98
C VAL A 102 -13.41 8.54 -1.75
N THR A 103 -12.70 8.38 -0.64
CA THR A 103 -11.46 9.10 -0.33
C THR A 103 -10.25 8.18 -0.57
N VAL A 104 -9.28 8.64 -1.35
CA VAL A 104 -8.04 7.88 -1.59
C VAL A 104 -6.89 8.48 -0.80
N VAL A 105 -6.12 7.64 -0.12
CA VAL A 105 -4.98 8.04 0.72
C VAL A 105 -3.73 7.31 0.24
N THR A 106 -2.63 8.05 0.08
CA THR A 106 -1.31 7.46 -0.14
C THR A 106 -0.30 8.07 0.82
N MET A 107 0.64 7.26 1.29
CA MET A 107 1.79 7.73 2.05
C MET A 107 3.04 7.63 1.17
N GLY A 108 3.71 8.75 0.95
CA GLY A 108 4.88 8.76 0.07
C GLY A 108 5.41 10.16 -0.19
N LEU A 109 6.44 10.23 -1.04
CA LEU A 109 6.99 11.50 -1.51
C LEU A 109 5.97 12.25 -2.39
N PRO A 110 6.17 13.56 -2.67
CA PRO A 110 5.25 14.35 -3.48
C PRO A 110 4.89 13.74 -4.84
N LYS A 111 5.78 12.94 -5.43
CA LYS A 111 5.57 12.20 -6.68
C LYS A 111 4.45 11.16 -6.60
N ALA A 112 4.13 10.65 -5.41
CA ALA A 112 2.99 9.77 -5.19
C ALA A 112 1.63 10.46 -5.47
N SER A 113 1.61 11.79 -5.64
CA SER A 113 0.44 12.50 -6.15
C SER A 113 0.01 12.04 -7.55
N ASP A 114 0.88 11.37 -8.32
CA ASP A 114 0.52 10.77 -9.61
C ASP A 114 -0.59 9.71 -9.46
N VAL A 115 -0.44 8.77 -8.52
CA VAL A 115 -1.47 7.72 -8.29
C VAL A 115 -2.75 8.30 -7.70
N LEU A 116 -2.65 9.39 -6.93
CA LEU A 116 -3.82 10.15 -6.47
C LEU A 116 -4.56 10.82 -7.64
N ARG A 117 -3.83 11.45 -8.58
CA ARG A 117 -4.43 12.01 -9.80
C ARG A 117 -5.14 10.92 -10.61
N GLU A 118 -4.49 9.77 -10.82
CA GLU A 118 -5.10 8.63 -11.50
C GLU A 118 -6.38 8.15 -10.82
N SER A 119 -6.40 8.13 -9.49
CA SER A 119 -7.60 7.78 -8.72
C SER A 119 -8.75 8.76 -8.97
N LEU A 120 -8.47 10.07 -9.01
CA LEU A 120 -9.44 11.10 -9.36
C LEU A 120 -9.95 10.94 -10.81
N PHE A 121 -9.08 10.54 -11.74
CA PHE A 121 -9.48 10.27 -13.13
C PHE A 121 -10.48 9.13 -13.24
N ARG A 122 -10.33 8.10 -12.40
CA ARG A 122 -11.18 6.89 -12.41
C ARG A 122 -12.49 7.09 -11.68
N GLY A 123 -12.54 7.93 -10.65
CA GLY A 123 -13.78 8.14 -9.96
C GLY A 123 -13.70 8.69 -8.55
N ALA A 124 -12.54 8.67 -7.89
CA ALA A 124 -12.41 9.13 -6.51
C ALA A 124 -12.97 10.55 -6.32
N ASP A 125 -13.52 10.80 -5.14
CA ASP A 125 -14.15 12.07 -4.78
C ASP A 125 -13.16 12.98 -4.07
N ARG A 126 -12.25 12.39 -3.29
CA ARG A 126 -11.23 13.09 -2.50
C ARG A 126 -9.89 12.35 -2.55
N ALA A 127 -8.78 13.09 -2.50
CA ALA A 127 -7.44 12.53 -2.50
C ALA A 127 -6.56 13.20 -1.44
N VAL A 128 -5.84 12.38 -0.67
CA VAL A 128 -4.98 12.80 0.44
C VAL A 128 -3.58 12.21 0.28
N LEU A 129 -2.58 13.07 0.23
CA LEU A 129 -1.18 12.72 0.30
C LEU A 129 -0.69 12.87 1.75
N LEU A 130 -0.20 11.78 2.34
CA LEU A 130 0.52 11.81 3.61
C LEU A 130 2.03 11.81 3.33
N THR A 131 2.68 12.95 3.53
CA THR A 131 4.09 13.14 3.16
C THR A 131 4.85 13.82 4.30
N ASP A 132 5.89 13.15 4.78
CA ASP A 132 6.76 13.68 5.83
C ASP A 132 8.13 12.98 5.78
N ARG A 133 9.22 13.74 5.88
CA ARG A 133 10.58 13.17 5.92
C ARG A 133 10.79 12.27 7.15
N ARG A 134 10.09 12.55 8.25
CA ARG A 134 10.11 11.76 9.49
C ARG A 134 9.50 10.35 9.31
N ALA A 135 8.73 10.13 8.25
CA ALA A 135 8.20 8.81 7.89
C ALA A 135 9.17 7.97 7.02
N ALA A 136 10.35 8.51 6.66
CA ALA A 136 11.31 7.80 5.83
C ALA A 136 11.83 6.51 6.50
N GLY A 137 11.99 5.46 5.69
CA GLY A 137 12.52 4.17 6.15
C GLY A 137 11.55 3.37 7.03
N SER A 138 10.26 3.68 6.99
CA SER A 138 9.23 2.90 7.67
C SER A 138 9.14 1.46 7.16
N ASP A 139 9.13 0.50 8.08
CA ASP A 139 8.68 -0.85 7.81
C ASP A 139 7.14 -0.96 7.81
N THR A 140 6.60 -2.18 7.75
CA THR A 140 5.15 -2.39 7.69
C THR A 140 4.43 -1.88 8.94
N LEU A 141 5.02 -2.08 10.13
CA LEU A 141 4.42 -1.67 11.41
C LEU A 141 4.34 -0.15 11.55
N ALA A 142 5.43 0.55 11.21
CA ALA A 142 5.46 2.00 11.23
C ALA A 142 4.54 2.59 10.14
N THR A 143 4.53 1.99 8.95
CA THR A 143 3.65 2.40 7.83
C THR A 143 2.17 2.28 8.20
N SER A 144 1.75 1.12 8.71
CA SER A 144 0.36 0.88 9.11
C SER A 144 -0.05 1.77 10.28
N TYR A 145 0.86 2.12 11.20
CA TYR A 145 0.59 3.08 12.27
C TYR A 145 0.30 4.48 11.74
N ILE A 146 1.17 5.01 10.87
CA ILE A 146 1.01 6.34 10.29
C ILE A 146 -0.31 6.42 9.48
N LEU A 147 -0.61 5.39 8.68
CA LEU A 147 -1.88 5.30 7.94
C LEU A 147 -3.09 5.21 8.88
N ALA A 148 -3.00 4.48 9.99
CA ALA A 148 -4.08 4.40 10.97
C ALA A 148 -4.38 5.77 11.59
N CYS A 149 -3.36 6.58 11.90
CA CYS A 149 -3.55 7.95 12.39
C CYS A 149 -4.29 8.81 11.36
N ALA A 150 -3.93 8.73 10.08
CA ALA A 150 -4.63 9.45 9.01
C ALA A 150 -6.09 8.98 8.86
N ILE A 151 -6.33 7.67 8.81
CA ILE A 151 -7.66 7.11 8.54
C ILE A 151 -8.66 7.39 9.67
N ARG A 152 -8.21 7.45 10.93
CA ARG A 152 -9.09 7.85 12.04
C ARG A 152 -9.67 9.25 11.87
N ARG A 153 -8.98 10.16 11.17
CA ARG A 153 -9.49 11.51 10.86
C ARG A 153 -10.50 11.52 9.72
N LEU A 154 -10.59 10.45 8.95
CA LEU A 154 -11.49 10.31 7.81
C LEU A 154 -12.85 9.70 8.19
N ASP A 155 -12.97 9.07 9.37
CA ASP A 155 -14.24 8.49 9.85
C ASP A 155 -14.88 7.55 8.80
N ALA A 156 -14.10 6.55 8.37
CA ALA A 156 -14.45 5.61 7.31
C ALA A 156 -15.41 4.51 7.80
N ASP A 157 -16.37 4.14 6.97
CA ASP A 157 -17.19 2.94 7.17
C ASP A 157 -16.47 1.70 6.65
N ILE A 158 -15.79 1.85 5.52
CA ILE A 158 -15.08 0.77 4.83
C ILE A 158 -13.68 1.25 4.46
N VAL A 159 -12.64 0.49 4.82
CA VAL A 159 -11.26 0.71 4.37
C VAL A 159 -10.89 -0.39 3.39
N LEU A 160 -10.33 -0.01 2.23
CA LEU A 160 -9.92 -0.94 1.18
C LEU A 160 -8.44 -0.73 0.83
N CYS A 161 -7.70 -1.80 0.63
CA CYS A 161 -6.35 -1.75 0.08
C CYS A 161 -6.11 -3.00 -0.78
N GLY A 162 -5.11 -2.98 -1.66
CA GLY A 162 -4.65 -4.23 -2.28
C GLY A 162 -4.18 -5.22 -1.21
N ARG A 163 -4.16 -6.51 -1.53
CA ARG A 163 -3.60 -7.54 -0.64
C ARG A 163 -2.10 -7.32 -0.43
N GLN A 164 -1.36 -6.93 -1.46
CA GLN A 164 0.09 -6.79 -1.46
C GLN A 164 0.56 -5.72 -2.43
N ALA A 165 1.60 -4.99 -2.02
CA ALA A 165 2.35 -4.13 -2.92
C ALA A 165 3.52 -4.90 -3.53
N ILE A 166 3.66 -4.85 -4.86
CA ILE A 166 4.61 -5.67 -5.65
C ILE A 166 6.10 -5.32 -5.46
N ASP A 167 6.41 -4.29 -4.68
CA ASP A 167 7.76 -3.85 -4.39
C ASP A 167 8.29 -4.40 -3.06
N GLY A 168 7.43 -4.45 -2.04
CA GLY A 168 7.77 -4.93 -0.70
C GLY A 168 7.30 -6.36 -0.42
N ASP A 169 6.29 -6.84 -1.13
CA ASP A 169 5.79 -8.22 -1.11
C ASP A 169 5.44 -8.82 0.26
N THR A 170 5.02 -7.98 1.22
CA THR A 170 4.79 -8.42 2.61
C THR A 170 3.35 -8.85 2.90
N ALA A 171 2.36 -8.29 2.20
CA ALA A 171 0.93 -8.42 2.50
C ALA A 171 0.53 -8.09 3.97
N GLN A 172 1.32 -7.29 4.68
CA GLN A 172 1.17 -7.05 6.12
C GLN A 172 0.45 -5.75 6.50
N VAL A 173 0.54 -4.71 5.67
CA VAL A 173 0.06 -3.36 6.03
C VAL A 173 -1.46 -3.34 6.25
N GLY A 174 -2.24 -4.00 5.38
CA GLY A 174 -3.70 -4.08 5.51
C GLY A 174 -4.14 -4.71 6.84
N PRO A 175 -3.71 -5.94 7.18
CA PRO A 175 -4.03 -6.56 8.47
C PRO A 175 -3.59 -5.74 9.69
N GLN A 176 -2.37 -5.20 9.67
CA GLN A 176 -1.87 -4.36 10.77
C GLN A 176 -2.68 -3.06 10.92
N LEU A 177 -3.16 -2.50 9.81
CA LEU A 177 -4.01 -1.32 9.81
C LEU A 177 -5.39 -1.64 10.43
N ALA A 178 -5.99 -2.78 10.09
CA ALA A 178 -7.26 -3.21 10.65
C ALA A 178 -7.17 -3.38 12.17
N GLU A 179 -6.11 -4.05 12.65
CA GLU A 179 -5.83 -4.21 14.08
C GLU A 179 -5.73 -2.86 14.79
N LYS A 180 -4.94 -1.94 14.25
CA LYS A 180 -4.75 -0.60 14.84
C LYS A 180 -6.03 0.21 14.86
N LEU A 181 -6.85 0.12 13.81
CA LEU A 181 -8.14 0.80 13.74
C LEU A 181 -9.22 0.11 14.59
N SER A 182 -8.97 -1.11 15.07
CA SER A 182 -9.97 -2.00 15.67
C SER A 182 -11.16 -2.24 14.73
N PHE A 183 -10.86 -2.42 13.43
CA PHE A 183 -11.84 -2.74 12.40
C PHE A 183 -11.85 -4.25 12.16
N THR A 184 -13.02 -4.81 11.84
CA THR A 184 -13.05 -6.20 11.39
C THR A 184 -12.29 -6.34 10.07
N LEU A 185 -11.49 -7.39 9.94
CA LEU A 185 -10.63 -7.62 8.78
C LEU A 185 -11.20 -8.73 7.88
N VAL A 186 -11.30 -8.44 6.58
CA VAL A 186 -11.54 -9.44 5.52
C VAL A 186 -10.35 -9.44 4.57
N THR A 187 -9.46 -10.42 4.68
CA THR A 187 -8.34 -10.56 3.74
C THR A 187 -8.75 -11.33 2.49
N TYR A 188 -8.01 -11.16 1.38
CA TYR A 188 -8.23 -11.94 0.15
C TYR A 188 -9.67 -11.81 -0.39
N LEU A 189 -10.22 -10.59 -0.37
CA LEU A 189 -11.53 -10.29 -0.93
C LEU A 189 -11.49 -10.59 -2.44
N GLU A 190 -12.28 -11.58 -2.84
CA GLU A 190 -12.46 -12.00 -4.23
C GLU A 190 -13.79 -11.48 -4.80
N GLN A 191 -14.81 -11.25 -3.98
CA GLN A 191 -16.06 -10.65 -4.44
C GLN A 191 -16.82 -10.01 -3.29
N LEU A 192 -17.28 -8.78 -3.46
CA LEU A 192 -18.32 -8.21 -2.59
C LEU A 192 -19.68 -8.76 -3.05
N LEU A 193 -20.35 -9.53 -2.19
CA LEU A 193 -21.61 -10.18 -2.53
C LEU A 193 -22.81 -9.31 -2.15
N GLU A 194 -22.76 -8.69 -0.98
CA GLU A 194 -23.89 -7.96 -0.42
C GLU A 194 -23.41 -6.90 0.57
N LEU A 195 -24.05 -5.74 0.53
CA LEU A 195 -23.88 -4.67 1.51
C LEU A 195 -25.27 -4.12 1.85
N ARG A 196 -25.74 -4.38 3.07
CA ARG A 196 -27.06 -3.96 3.54
C ARG A 196 -26.97 -3.40 4.95
N GLY A 197 -27.35 -2.12 5.10
CA GLY A 197 -27.27 -1.44 6.39
C GLY A 197 -25.84 -1.46 6.91
N ARG A 198 -25.57 -2.18 8.00
CA ARG A 198 -24.23 -2.33 8.58
C ARG A 198 -23.58 -3.67 8.27
N THR A 199 -24.24 -4.56 7.54
CA THR A 199 -23.79 -5.91 7.27
C THR A 199 -23.16 -6.00 5.88
N LEU A 200 -21.95 -6.56 5.82
CA LEU A 200 -21.22 -6.83 4.60
C LEU A 200 -21.02 -8.34 4.47
N ARG A 201 -21.37 -8.90 3.31
CA ARG A 201 -21.05 -10.29 2.94
C ARG A 201 -20.11 -10.31 1.74
N ALA A 202 -19.08 -11.13 1.86
CA ALA A 202 -17.99 -11.19 0.89
C ALA A 202 -17.56 -12.63 0.65
N ARG A 203 -17.11 -12.89 -0.57
CA ARG A 203 -16.38 -14.11 -0.92
C ARG A 203 -14.89 -13.87 -0.68
N ARG A 204 -14.30 -14.70 0.17
CA ARG A 204 -12.88 -14.66 0.54
C ARG A 204 -12.17 -15.89 0.00
N ASN A 205 -11.07 -15.68 -0.71
CA ASN A 205 -10.30 -16.75 -1.34
C ASN A 205 -9.34 -17.41 -0.32
N LEU A 206 -9.26 -18.75 -0.35
CA LEU A 206 -8.42 -19.59 0.52
C LEU A 206 -7.28 -20.31 -0.24
N GLY A 207 -7.08 -19.98 -1.52
CA GLY A 207 -6.11 -20.58 -2.43
C GLY A 207 -6.64 -21.81 -3.19
N HIS A 208 -7.33 -22.72 -2.50
CA HIS A 208 -7.90 -23.96 -3.07
C HIS A 208 -9.43 -23.96 -3.10
N GLY A 209 -10.03 -22.80 -2.84
CA GLY A 209 -11.47 -22.62 -2.71
C GLY A 209 -11.79 -21.23 -2.16
N TRP A 210 -13.02 -21.06 -1.71
CA TRP A 210 -13.49 -19.81 -1.16
C TRP A 210 -14.48 -20.05 -0.01
N GLU A 211 -14.58 -19.07 0.87
CA GLU A 211 -15.58 -18.99 1.91
C GLU A 211 -16.45 -17.75 1.73
N ILE A 212 -17.71 -17.81 2.18
CA ILE A 212 -18.56 -16.62 2.31
C ILE A 212 -18.48 -16.20 3.77
N VAL A 213 -17.97 -14.99 3.99
CA VAL A 213 -17.89 -14.37 5.30
C VAL A 213 -18.93 -13.26 5.42
N GLU A 214 -19.48 -13.10 6.62
CA GLU A 214 -20.36 -12.00 6.98
C GLU A 214 -19.72 -11.20 8.12
N THR A 215 -19.78 -9.88 8.05
CA THR A 215 -19.23 -8.99 9.06
C THR A 215 -20.07 -7.72 9.22
N GLN A 216 -19.81 -6.98 10.29
CA GLN A 216 -20.40 -5.68 10.55
C GLN A 216 -19.39 -4.55 10.25
N LEU A 217 -19.89 -3.42 9.78
CA LEU A 217 -19.12 -2.19 9.67
C LEU A 217 -18.76 -1.65 11.07
N PRO A 218 -17.62 -0.95 11.25
CA PRO A 218 -16.63 -0.66 10.21
C PRO A 218 -15.71 -1.85 9.89
N VAL A 219 -15.31 -1.96 8.63
CA VAL A 219 -14.53 -3.09 8.11
C VAL A 219 -13.34 -2.61 7.29
N LEU A 220 -12.24 -3.37 7.34
CA LEU A 220 -11.13 -3.25 6.41
C LEU A 220 -11.07 -4.52 5.55
N ALA A 221 -10.99 -4.36 4.24
CA ALA A 221 -10.81 -5.48 3.32
C ALA A 221 -9.56 -5.32 2.45
N THR A 222 -8.81 -6.42 2.30
CA THR A 222 -7.69 -6.50 1.35
C THR A 222 -8.15 -7.19 0.07
N VAL A 223 -7.96 -6.53 -1.08
CA VAL A 223 -8.59 -6.90 -2.35
C VAL A 223 -7.61 -7.60 -3.27
N LEU A 224 -8.06 -8.66 -3.92
CA LEU A 224 -7.30 -9.40 -4.93
C LEU A 224 -7.39 -8.75 -6.31
N ASP A 225 -6.41 -9.03 -7.16
CA ASP A 225 -6.42 -8.66 -8.58
C ASP A 225 -7.56 -9.34 -9.36
N THR A 226 -7.98 -10.54 -8.93
CA THR A 226 -9.11 -11.29 -9.49
C THR A 226 -10.48 -10.73 -9.08
N ALA A 227 -10.55 -9.78 -8.13
CA ALA A 227 -11.82 -9.40 -7.54
C ALA A 227 -12.75 -8.61 -8.47
N ASN A 228 -12.17 -7.94 -9.46
CA ASN A 228 -12.89 -7.14 -10.45
C ASN A 228 -11.93 -6.77 -11.60
N THR A 229 -12.46 -6.08 -12.62
CA THR A 229 -11.65 -5.39 -13.63
C THR A 229 -11.75 -3.89 -13.38
N PRO A 230 -10.66 -3.20 -12.99
CA PRO A 230 -10.71 -1.77 -12.69
C PRO A 230 -11.15 -0.93 -13.89
N ARG A 231 -12.10 -0.02 -13.69
CA ARG A 231 -12.59 0.85 -14.77
C ARG A 231 -11.47 1.75 -15.32
N PRO A 232 -11.47 2.07 -16.62
CA PRO A 232 -10.48 2.98 -17.18
C PRO A 232 -10.66 4.43 -16.66
N PRO A 233 -9.61 5.27 -16.74
CA PRO A 233 -9.72 6.70 -16.48
C PRO A 233 -10.79 7.36 -17.38
N ALA A 234 -11.70 8.14 -16.80
CA ALA A 234 -12.74 8.83 -17.57
C ALA A 234 -12.16 10.10 -18.22
N ALA A 235 -12.26 10.22 -19.56
CA ALA A 235 -11.65 11.31 -20.32
C ALA A 235 -11.98 12.72 -19.78
N ARG A 236 -13.24 12.98 -19.40
CA ARG A 236 -13.66 14.25 -18.79
C ARG A 236 -12.95 14.52 -17.45
N ARG A 237 -12.77 13.49 -16.62
CA ARG A 237 -12.08 13.59 -15.33
C ARG A 237 -10.58 13.75 -15.52
N VAL A 238 -9.97 13.07 -16.50
CA VAL A 238 -8.56 13.30 -16.88
C VAL A 238 -8.35 14.77 -17.22
N MET A 239 -9.19 15.35 -18.08
CA MET A 239 -9.06 16.75 -18.47
C MET A 239 -9.26 17.72 -17.30
N LYS A 240 -10.17 17.41 -16.37
CA LYS A 240 -10.38 18.19 -15.15
C LYS A 240 -9.15 18.12 -14.23
N PHE A 241 -8.70 16.93 -13.88
CA PHE A 241 -7.77 16.71 -12.78
C PHE A 241 -6.28 16.59 -13.20
N LYS A 242 -5.94 16.60 -14.50
CA LYS A 242 -4.52 16.51 -14.95
C LYS A 242 -3.60 17.60 -14.35
N LYS A 243 -4.20 18.74 -13.97
CA LYS A 243 -3.52 19.86 -13.30
C LYS A 243 -3.64 19.84 -11.78
N ALA A 244 -4.24 18.80 -11.19
CA ALA A 244 -4.32 18.69 -9.74
C ALA A 244 -2.92 18.49 -9.15
N ARG A 245 -2.59 19.18 -8.05
CA ARG A 245 -1.25 19.18 -7.44
C ARG A 245 -1.38 19.17 -5.92
N CYS A 246 -0.43 18.56 -5.21
CA CYS A 246 -0.29 18.77 -3.77
C CYS A 246 0.54 20.03 -3.47
N ARG A 247 0.50 20.50 -2.21
CA ARG A 247 1.27 21.67 -1.76
C ARG A 247 2.76 21.54 -2.09
N SER A 248 3.37 20.39 -1.80
CA SER A 248 4.80 20.20 -2.04
C SER A 248 5.20 20.16 -3.52
N GLU A 249 4.32 19.71 -4.43
CA GLU A 249 4.57 19.85 -5.87
C GLU A 249 4.56 21.32 -6.31
N VAL A 250 3.67 22.14 -5.73
CA VAL A 250 3.60 23.57 -6.01
C VAL A 250 4.85 24.27 -5.50
N GLU A 251 5.25 24.02 -4.25
CA GLU A 251 6.47 24.56 -3.65
C GLU A 251 7.72 24.22 -4.47
N GLN A 252 7.84 22.97 -4.94
CA GLN A 252 8.95 22.55 -5.81
C GLN A 252 8.93 23.21 -7.18
N ALA A 253 7.76 23.49 -7.75
CA ALA A 253 7.65 24.23 -9.01
C ALA A 253 8.07 25.69 -8.83
N VAL A 254 7.53 26.36 -7.79
CA VAL A 254 7.87 27.75 -7.47
C VAL A 254 9.36 27.90 -7.15
N GLY A 255 9.93 26.99 -6.35
CA GLY A 255 11.35 27.03 -6.01
C GLY A 255 12.28 26.91 -7.22
N ARG A 256 11.84 26.20 -8.28
CA ARG A 256 12.58 26.11 -9.56
C ARG A 256 12.38 27.33 -10.44
N GLU A 257 11.15 27.83 -10.54
CA GLU A 257 10.81 28.98 -11.40
C GLU A 257 11.33 30.30 -10.85
N LEU A 258 11.31 30.48 -9.52
CA LEU A 258 11.77 31.68 -8.82
C LEU A 258 13.08 31.41 -8.07
N ALA A 259 14.04 30.73 -8.69
CA ALA A 259 15.27 30.28 -8.02
C ALA A 259 16.03 31.43 -7.30
N ALA A 260 16.06 32.62 -7.91
CA ALA A 260 16.75 33.81 -7.41
C ALA A 260 15.94 34.62 -6.36
N ALA A 261 14.66 34.31 -6.15
CA ALA A 261 13.81 35.00 -5.18
C ALA A 261 14.13 34.58 -3.74
N GLY A 262 13.77 35.44 -2.78
CA GLY A 262 13.85 35.12 -1.34
C GLY A 262 12.86 34.04 -0.92
N ASP A 263 13.11 33.39 0.21
CA ASP A 263 12.26 32.29 0.71
C ASP A 263 10.83 32.74 1.04
N GLU A 264 10.66 33.96 1.55
CA GLU A 264 9.35 34.54 1.85
C GLU A 264 8.53 34.79 0.58
N GLU A 265 9.18 35.30 -0.47
CA GLU A 265 8.55 35.51 -1.79
C GLU A 265 8.12 34.17 -2.42
N LYS A 266 8.98 33.16 -2.35
CA LYS A 266 8.65 31.79 -2.80
C LYS A 266 7.47 31.22 -2.02
N ALA A 267 7.43 31.40 -0.70
CA ALA A 267 6.35 30.91 0.15
C ALA A 267 5.02 31.61 -0.16
N ALA A 268 5.02 32.93 -0.31
CA ALA A 268 3.84 33.71 -0.69
C ALA A 268 3.30 33.28 -2.07
N GLU A 269 4.19 33.05 -3.04
CA GLU A 269 3.81 32.59 -4.36
C GLU A 269 3.22 31.16 -4.34
N ALA A 270 3.85 30.25 -3.60
CA ALA A 270 3.35 28.89 -3.43
C ALA A 270 1.96 28.87 -2.77
N ALA A 271 1.74 29.70 -1.74
CA ALA A 271 0.43 29.84 -1.10
C ALA A 271 -0.63 30.33 -2.09
N ARG A 272 -0.34 31.41 -2.83
CA ARG A 272 -1.24 31.96 -3.87
C ARG A 272 -1.65 30.90 -4.91
N ARG A 273 -0.68 30.10 -5.39
CA ARG A 273 -0.94 29.02 -6.36
C ARG A 273 -1.76 27.88 -5.75
N CYS A 274 -1.51 27.54 -4.48
CA CYS A 274 -2.32 26.54 -3.77
C CYS A 274 -3.78 27.01 -3.62
N ASP A 275 -4.00 28.27 -3.26
CA ASP A 275 -5.36 28.83 -3.12
C ASP A 275 -6.11 28.82 -4.45
N ALA A 276 -5.43 29.19 -5.54
CA ALA A 276 -6.01 29.12 -6.89
C ALA A 276 -6.36 27.69 -7.32
N LEU A 277 -5.57 26.68 -6.91
CA LEU A 277 -5.89 25.28 -7.13
C LEU A 277 -7.06 24.83 -6.27
N ALA A 278 -7.12 25.24 -5.01
CA ALA A 278 -8.18 24.89 -4.06
C ALA A 278 -9.55 25.39 -4.54
N GLN A 279 -9.62 26.66 -4.97
CA GLN A 279 -10.85 27.26 -5.53
C GLN A 279 -11.39 26.51 -6.76
N ARG A 280 -10.51 25.82 -7.49
CA ARG A 280 -10.86 25.03 -8.68
C ARG A 280 -11.11 23.55 -8.37
N GLY A 281 -10.97 23.13 -7.10
CA GLY A 281 -11.05 21.72 -6.69
C GLY A 281 -9.92 20.87 -7.25
N LEU A 282 -8.72 21.45 -7.39
CA LEU A 282 -7.52 20.82 -7.95
C LEU A 282 -6.37 20.71 -6.94
N LEU A 283 -6.53 21.23 -5.73
CA LEU A 283 -5.54 21.02 -4.67
C LEU A 283 -5.75 19.63 -4.08
N ILE A 284 -4.74 18.77 -4.22
CA ILE A 284 -4.68 17.49 -3.50
C ILE A 284 -4.34 17.82 -2.05
N GLU A 285 -5.14 17.30 -1.11
CA GLU A 285 -4.91 17.52 0.30
C GLU A 285 -3.59 16.89 0.73
N GLN A 286 -2.83 17.61 1.54
CA GLN A 286 -1.53 17.18 2.01
C GLN A 286 -1.50 17.23 3.53
N TRP A 287 -1.19 16.10 4.15
CA TRP A 287 -0.99 15.97 5.59
C TRP A 287 0.44 15.53 5.89
N ASN A 288 0.94 15.95 7.04
CA ASN A 288 2.18 15.49 7.64
C ASN A 288 1.91 14.71 8.95
N LEU A 289 2.96 14.32 9.68
CA LEU A 289 2.78 13.56 10.93
C LEU A 289 2.12 14.36 12.05
N ASP A 290 2.31 15.68 12.09
CA ASP A 290 1.68 16.55 13.09
C ASP A 290 0.19 16.71 12.81
N ASP A 291 -0.20 16.87 11.53
CA ASP A 291 -1.59 16.96 11.10
C ASP A 291 -2.40 15.72 11.52
N VAL A 292 -1.78 14.54 11.50
CA VAL A 292 -2.43 13.28 11.89
C VAL A 292 -2.27 12.93 13.36
N GLY A 293 -1.57 13.76 14.15
CA GLY A 293 -1.32 13.52 15.57
C GLY A 293 -0.51 12.25 15.83
N ALA A 294 0.44 11.92 14.95
CA ALA A 294 1.25 10.73 15.10
C ALA A 294 2.37 10.93 16.14
N ASP A 295 2.45 10.01 17.12
CA ASP A 295 3.64 9.87 17.97
C ASP A 295 4.86 9.47 17.11
N LEU A 296 5.85 10.36 17.06
CA LEU A 296 7.07 10.20 16.27
C LEU A 296 7.93 9.02 16.73
N ALA A 297 7.74 8.49 17.94
CA ALA A 297 8.42 7.27 18.39
C ALA A 297 8.03 6.03 17.56
N TRP A 298 6.84 6.07 16.94
CA TRP A 298 6.26 5.00 16.13
C TRP A 298 6.39 5.23 14.63
N CYS A 299 7.10 6.28 14.22
CA CYS A 299 7.21 6.69 12.82
C CYS A 299 8.60 6.44 12.24
N GLY A 300 8.63 6.29 10.91
CA GLY A 300 9.87 6.18 10.14
C GLY A 300 10.73 5.00 10.58
N PHE A 301 12.01 5.10 10.23
CA PHE A 301 13.03 4.12 10.59
C PHE A 301 13.16 3.89 12.11
N LYS A 302 12.95 4.92 12.92
CA LYS A 302 13.07 4.84 14.39
C LYS A 302 11.97 3.96 14.99
N GLY A 303 10.73 4.13 14.53
CA GLY A 303 9.58 3.33 14.97
C GLY A 303 9.48 1.96 14.30
N SER A 304 10.40 1.63 13.38
CA SER A 304 10.40 0.36 12.65
C SER A 304 11.13 -0.73 13.42
N PRO A 305 10.43 -1.80 13.88
CA PRO A 305 11.08 -2.95 14.51
C PRO A 305 11.98 -3.70 13.53
N THR A 306 11.58 -3.80 12.25
CA THR A 306 12.37 -4.45 11.22
C THR A 306 13.23 -3.44 10.47
N LYS A 307 14.47 -3.84 10.14
CA LYS A 307 15.45 -3.00 9.42
C LYS A 307 16.12 -3.86 8.36
N VAL A 308 16.03 -3.44 7.10
CA VAL A 308 16.69 -4.13 5.99
C VAL A 308 18.21 -3.96 6.13
N HIS A 309 18.91 -5.04 6.47
CA HIS A 309 20.36 -5.00 6.68
C HIS A 309 21.14 -4.99 5.36
N ARG A 310 20.72 -5.81 4.38
CA ARG A 310 21.37 -5.94 3.08
C ARG A 310 20.33 -6.31 2.02
N VAL A 311 20.40 -5.67 0.85
CA VAL A 311 19.67 -6.07 -0.35
C VAL A 311 20.66 -6.75 -1.28
N GLN A 312 20.34 -7.97 -1.72
CA GLN A 312 21.14 -8.69 -2.72
C GLN A 312 20.31 -8.78 -4.00
N SER A 313 20.87 -8.25 -5.09
CA SER A 313 20.28 -8.44 -6.40
C SER A 313 20.62 -9.84 -6.90
N ILE A 314 19.59 -10.62 -7.24
CA ILE A 314 19.78 -11.89 -7.92
C ILE A 314 20.10 -11.57 -9.37
N VAL A 315 21.30 -11.92 -9.81
CA VAL A 315 21.65 -11.92 -11.23
C VAL A 315 21.03 -13.18 -11.83
N LEU A 316 20.00 -13.02 -12.65
CA LEU A 316 19.50 -14.11 -13.47
C LEU A 316 20.55 -14.38 -14.56
N ALA A 317 21.56 -15.17 -14.23
CA ALA A 317 22.40 -15.76 -15.26
C ALA A 317 21.48 -16.62 -16.12
N GLY A 318 21.39 -16.33 -17.42
CA GLY A 318 20.69 -17.19 -18.36
C GLY A 318 21.23 -18.61 -18.21
N GLY A 319 20.43 -19.50 -17.62
CA GLY A 319 20.78 -20.91 -17.53
C GLY A 319 20.88 -21.48 -18.94
N ALA A 320 21.73 -22.49 -19.11
CA ALA A 320 21.65 -23.36 -20.27
C ALA A 320 20.22 -23.90 -20.36
N TYR A 321 19.54 -23.65 -21.49
CA TYR A 321 18.28 -24.33 -21.77
C TYR A 321 18.58 -25.69 -22.39
N ARG A 322 17.76 -26.70 -22.07
CA ARG A 322 17.77 -27.99 -22.74
C ARG A 322 16.48 -28.14 -23.50
N GLU A 323 16.58 -28.54 -24.76
CA GLU A 323 15.42 -28.92 -25.56
C GLU A 323 15.28 -30.43 -25.56
N TYR A 324 14.05 -30.91 -25.42
CA TYR A 324 13.71 -32.32 -25.54
C TYR A 324 12.79 -32.48 -26.77
N PRO A 325 12.99 -33.51 -27.58
CA PRO A 325 12.13 -33.75 -28.73
C PRO A 325 10.67 -34.01 -28.28
N PRO A 326 9.66 -33.59 -29.07
CA PRO A 326 8.25 -33.82 -28.77
C PRO A 326 7.84 -35.28 -29.06
N THR A 327 8.50 -36.22 -28.37
CA THR A 327 8.29 -37.67 -28.47
C THR A 327 8.15 -38.24 -27.07
N ASP A 328 7.49 -39.40 -26.93
CA ASP A 328 7.33 -40.04 -25.61
C ASP A 328 8.67 -40.25 -24.86
N PRO A 329 9.78 -40.67 -25.52
CA PRO A 329 11.07 -40.75 -24.86
C PRO A 329 11.62 -39.38 -24.42
N GLY A 330 11.40 -38.33 -25.20
CA GLY A 330 11.83 -36.96 -24.87
C GLY A 330 11.08 -36.40 -23.67
N VAL A 331 9.76 -36.61 -23.62
CA VAL A 331 8.93 -36.23 -22.47
C VAL A 331 9.32 -37.02 -21.22
N ALA A 332 9.55 -38.34 -21.35
CA ALA A 332 9.98 -39.16 -20.22
C ALA A 332 11.35 -38.73 -19.67
N GLN A 333 12.27 -38.29 -20.54
CA GLN A 333 13.55 -37.75 -20.12
C GLN A 333 13.40 -36.41 -19.40
N LEU A 334 12.61 -35.48 -19.96
CA LEU A 334 12.29 -34.21 -19.30
C LEU A 334 11.72 -34.44 -17.89
N VAL A 335 10.72 -35.31 -17.76
CA VAL A 335 10.08 -35.59 -16.46
C VAL A 335 11.07 -36.17 -15.46
N ARG A 336 11.95 -37.10 -15.88
CA ARG A 336 13.00 -37.63 -14.99
C ARG A 336 13.94 -36.55 -14.50
N GLU A 337 14.46 -35.73 -15.40
CA GLU A 337 15.40 -34.66 -15.03
C GLU A 337 14.72 -33.63 -14.11
N LEU A 338 13.46 -33.28 -14.34
CA LEU A 338 12.71 -32.39 -13.44
C LEU A 338 12.47 -32.99 -12.04
N ILE A 339 12.35 -34.32 -11.92
CA ILE A 339 12.26 -35.01 -10.62
C ILE A 339 13.61 -35.02 -9.92
N GLU A 340 14.69 -35.34 -10.64
CA GLU A 340 16.06 -35.35 -10.12
C GLU A 340 16.48 -33.95 -9.63
N ASP A 341 16.11 -32.90 -10.37
CA ASP A 341 16.36 -31.51 -10.01
C ASP A 341 15.35 -30.94 -8.99
N HIS A 342 14.46 -31.78 -8.44
CA HIS A 342 13.42 -31.39 -7.47
C HIS A 342 12.53 -30.23 -7.93
N THR A 343 12.33 -30.11 -9.23
CA THR A 343 11.42 -29.13 -9.83
C THR A 343 9.97 -29.63 -9.78
N ILE A 344 9.77 -30.95 -9.93
CA ILE A 344 8.48 -31.63 -9.72
C ILE A 344 8.68 -32.87 -8.87
N GLY A 345 7.83 -33.08 -7.86
CA GLY A 345 7.94 -34.21 -6.92
C GLY A 345 8.60 -33.78 -5.62
#